data_AF-A0A2V6CEC8-F1
#
_entry.id   AF-A0A2V6CEC8-F1
#
_cell.length_a   1.000
_cell.length_b   1.000
_cell.length_c   1.000
_cell.angle_alpha   90.00
_cell.angle_beta   90.00
_cell.angle_gamma   90.00
#
_symmetry.space_group_name_H-M   'P 1'
#
loop_
_entity.id
_entity.type
_entity.pdbx_description
1 polymer ?
#
loop_
_entity_poly.entity_id
_entity_poly.type
_entity_poly.pdbx_seq_one_letter_code
_entity_poly.pdbx_strand_id
1 'polypeptide(L)' 'MTGDEANARSGFTDGRAEQQKIIQAQPNYGPALCVLALIDAGLGRKDEALREGRQAVELLPVERTRLVAPKQPSIWR' A
#
# COMPACT_ATOMS: atom_id res chain seq x y z
N MET A 1 -15.42 23.99 13.78
CA MET A 1 -14.44 22.95 13.41
C MET A 1 -14.96 21.97 12.35
N THR A 2 -16.26 21.90 12.06
CA THR A 2 -16.85 21.03 11.03
C THR A 2 -16.51 21.39 9.57
N GLY A 3 -16.13 22.64 9.29
CA GLY A 3 -15.76 23.07 7.95
C GLY A 3 -14.45 22.44 7.45
N ASP A 4 -13.45 22.33 8.32
CA ASP A 4 -12.14 21.78 7.96
C ASP A 4 -12.21 20.28 7.67
N GLU A 5 -13.04 19.54 8.42
CA GLU A 5 -13.28 18.11 8.18
C GLU A 5 -14.00 17.86 6.85
N ALA A 6 -15.00 18.68 6.51
CA ALA A 6 -15.72 18.57 5.24
C ALA A 6 -14.78 18.88 4.05
N ASN A 7 -13.96 19.92 4.17
CA ASN A 7 -12.96 20.27 3.16
C ASN A 7 -11.91 19.15 2.99
N ALA A 8 -11.40 18.60 4.10
CA ALA A 8 -10.47 17.48 4.06
C ALA A 8 -11.09 16.25 3.37
N ARG A 9 -12.35 15.93 3.69
CA ARG A 9 -13.06 14.81 3.08
C ARG A 9 -13.29 15.00 1.58
N SER A 10 -13.57 16.23 1.14
CA SER A 10 -13.63 16.57 -0.29
C SER A 10 -12.27 16.34 -0.95
N GLY A 11 -11.19 16.88 -0.36
CA GLY A 11 -9.83 16.71 -0.90
C GLY A 11 -9.41 15.24 -1.00
N PHE A 12 -9.74 14.41 0.00
CA PHE A 12 -9.51 12.97 -0.08
C PHE A 12 -10.35 12.29 -1.15
N THR A 13 -11.59 12.73 -1.38
CA THR A 13 -12.45 12.17 -2.42
C THR A 13 -11.87 12.44 -3.82
N ASP A 14 -11.44 13.67 -4.07
CA ASP A 14 -10.82 14.07 -5.33
C ASP A 14 -9.46 13.39 -5.52
N GLY A 15 -8.63 13.39 -4.47
CA GLY A 15 -7.34 12.71 -4.46
C GLY A 15 -7.46 11.21 -4.74
N ARG A 16 -8.54 10.57 -4.27
CA ARG A 16 -8.78 9.15 -4.53
C ARG A 16 -8.99 8.86 -6.02
N ALA A 17 -9.75 9.71 -6.70
CA ALA A 17 -10.01 9.55 -8.12
C ALA A 17 -8.72 9.65 -8.95
N GLU A 18 -7.84 10.60 -8.61
CA GLU A 18 -6.54 10.72 -9.27
C GLU A 18 -5.60 9.54 -8.94
N GLN A 19 -5.57 9.10 -7.68
CA GLN A 19 -4.74 7.97 -7.26
C GLN A 19 -5.16 6.66 -7.97
N GLN A 20 -6.46 6.46 -8.22
CA GLN A 20 -6.94 5.31 -8.98
C GLN A 20 -6.40 5.28 -10.41
N LYS A 21 -6.21 6.43 -11.07
CA LYS A 21 -5.60 6.48 -12.41
C LYS A 21 -4.14 6.04 -12.37
N ILE A 22 -3.40 6.41 -11.32
CA ILE A 22 -2.00 6.00 -11.12
C ILE A 22 -1.93 4.47 -10.95
N ILE A 23 -2.84 3.89 -10.15
CA ILE A 23 -2.89 2.44 -9.93
C ILE A 23 -3.29 1.71 -11.23
N GLN A 24 -4.22 2.25 -12.02
CA GLN A 24 -4.55 1.66 -13.32
C GLN A 24 -3.34 1.65 -14.27
N ALA A 25 -2.54 2.71 -14.25
CA ALA A 25 -1.31 2.79 -15.05
C ALA A 25 -0.20 1.86 -14.52
N GLN A 26 -0.11 1.67 -13.19
CA GLN A 26 0.92 0.89 -12.52
C GLN A 26 0.35 0.05 -11.36
N PRO A 27 -0.32 -1.08 -11.65
CA PRO A 27 -1.06 -1.86 -10.65
C PRO A 27 -0.21 -2.43 -9.51
N ASN A 28 1.09 -2.62 -9.76
CA ASN A 28 2.05 -3.23 -8.82
C ASN A 28 3.02 -2.21 -8.21
N TYR A 29 2.73 -0.92 -8.32
CA TYR A 29 3.56 0.11 -7.69
C TYR A 29 3.15 0.31 -6.23
N GLY A 30 3.86 -0.36 -5.31
CA GLY A 30 3.57 -0.36 -3.86
C GLY A 30 3.31 1.03 -3.25
N PRO A 31 4.11 2.08 -3.55
CA PRO A 31 3.85 3.43 -3.05
C PRO A 31 2.49 4.00 -3.45
N ALA A 32 1.99 3.71 -4.66
CA ALA A 32 0.65 4.16 -5.08
C ALA A 32 -0.48 3.51 -4.27
N LEU A 33 -0.31 2.24 -3.90
CA LEU A 33 -1.26 1.54 -3.02
C LEU A 33 -1.20 2.05 -1.58
N CYS A 34 -0.01 2.44 -1.12
CA CYS A 34 0.14 3.08 0.20
C CYS A 34 -0.61 4.41 0.27
N VAL A 35 -0.51 5.25 -0.77
CA VAL A 35 -1.25 6.52 -0.84
C VAL A 35 -2.76 6.29 -0.89
N LEU A 36 -3.24 5.29 -1.66
CA LEU A 36 -4.67 4.96 -1.69
C LEU A 36 -5.18 4.54 -0.30
N ALA A 37 -4.40 3.73 0.41
CA ALA A 37 -4.74 3.30 1.77
C ALA A 37 -4.87 4.48 2.75
N LEU A 38 -3.99 5.47 2.66
CA LEU A 38 -4.05 6.68 3.49
C LEU A 38 -5.28 7.54 3.16
N ILE A 39 -5.61 7.66 1.87
CA ILE A 39 -6.80 8.38 1.42
C ILE A 39 -8.06 7.69 1.94
N ASP A 40 -8.16 6.37 1.80
CA ASP A 40 -9.32 5.62 2.28
C ASP A 40 -9.44 5.64 3.81
N ALA A 41 -8.31 5.67 4.54
CA ALA A 41 -8.31 5.93 5.98
C ALA A 41 -8.89 7.32 6.32
N GLY A 42 -8.48 8.37 5.59
CA GLY A 42 -9.01 9.73 5.72
C GLY A 42 -10.50 9.86 5.41
N LEU A 43 -11.04 8.97 4.57
CA LEU A 43 -12.48 8.88 4.26
C LEU A 43 -13.28 8.01 5.25
N GLY A 44 -12.60 7.33 6.19
CA GLY A 44 -13.21 6.37 7.12
C GLY A 44 -13.48 4.98 6.52
N ARG A 45 -12.94 4.68 5.34
CA ARG A 45 -13.04 3.41 4.61
C ARG A 45 -11.95 2.44 5.08
N LYS A 46 -12.15 1.92 6.30
CA LYS A 46 -11.12 1.15 7.02
C LYS A 46 -10.75 -0.16 6.34
N ASP A 47 -11.72 -0.85 5.74
CA ASP A 47 -11.48 -2.15 5.12
C ASP A 47 -10.66 -1.99 3.83
N GLU A 48 -10.98 -0.97 3.02
CA GLU A 48 -10.20 -0.56 1.84
C GLU A 48 -8.75 -0.23 2.25
N ALA A 49 -8.59 0.65 3.24
CA ALA A 49 -7.28 1.08 3.71
C ALA A 49 -6.40 -0.09 4.16
N LEU A 50 -6.98 -1.05 4.89
CA LEU A 50 -6.25 -2.23 5.35
C LEU A 50 -5.89 -3.19 4.22
N ARG A 51 -6.76 -3.38 3.22
CA ARG A 51 -6.48 -4.24 2.05
C ARG A 51 -5.32 -3.67 1.23
N GLU A 52 -5.41 -2.39 0.89
CA GLU A 52 -4.43 -1.71 0.04
C GLU A 52 -3.08 -1.55 0.74
N GLY A 53 -3.08 -1.25 2.05
CA GLY A 53 -1.86 -1.19 2.85
C GLY A 53 -1.12 -2.53 2.91
N ARG A 54 -1.83 -3.66 3.00
CA ARG A 54 -1.20 -4.99 2.93
C ARG A 54 -0.59 -5.25 1.56
N GLN A 55 -1.33 -4.98 0.48
CA GLN A 55 -0.83 -5.16 -0.88
C GLN A 55 0.41 -4.28 -1.14
N ALA A 56 0.43 -3.05 -0.62
CA ALA A 56 1.58 -2.16 -0.72
C ALA A 56 2.83 -2.76 -0.07
N VAL A 57 2.69 -3.36 1.11
CA VAL A 57 3.79 -4.03 1.83
C VAL A 57 4.29 -5.26 1.08
N GLU A 58 3.40 -6.04 0.48
CA GLU A 58 3.78 -7.22 -0.31
C GLU A 58 4.57 -6.88 -1.59
N LEU A 59 4.37 -5.67 -2.11
CA LEU A 59 5.04 -5.18 -3.33
C LEU A 59 6.35 -4.43 -3.07
N LEU A 60 6.69 -4.13 -1.82
CA LEU A 60 8.02 -3.62 -1.50
C LEU A 60 9.05 -4.72 -1.78
N PRO A 61 10.11 -4.46 -2.57
CA PRO A 61 11.12 -5.46 -2.86
C PRO A 61 11.69 -6.01 -1.55
N VAL A 62 11.71 -7.34 -1.46
CA VAL A 62 12.27 -8.10 -0.34
C VAL A 62 13.80 -7.97 -0.36
N GLU A 63 14.34 -6.79 -0.08
CA GLU A 63 15.68 -6.66 0.50
C GLU A 63 15.65 -6.88 2.02
N ARG A 64 14.54 -7.45 2.51
CA ARG A 64 14.48 -8.17 3.77
C ARG A 64 14.88 -9.62 3.53
N THR A 65 16.18 -9.83 3.33
CA THR A 65 16.89 -11.08 3.62
C THR A 65 16.11 -12.36 3.33
N ARG A 66 16.15 -12.83 2.08
CA ARG A 66 16.01 -14.25 1.79
C ARG A 66 17.28 -14.95 2.28
N LEU A 67 17.41 -15.11 3.61
CA LEU A 67 18.31 -16.12 4.19
C LEU A 67 17.74 -17.47 3.78
N VAL A 68 17.99 -17.86 2.53
CA VAL A 68 18.13 -19.28 2.24
C VAL A 68 19.33 -19.69 3.07
N ALA A 69 19.09 -20.29 4.23
CA ALA A 69 20.16 -20.99 4.93
C ALA A 69 20.79 -21.91 3.88
N PRO A 70 22.12 -21.85 3.64
CA PRO A 70 22.73 -22.75 2.68
C PRO A 70 22.36 -24.17 3.13
N LYS A 71 21.66 -24.92 2.28
CA LYS A 71 21.51 -26.35 2.48
C LYS A 71 22.92 -26.89 2.61
N GLN A 72 23.30 -27.29 3.82
CA GLN A 72 24.60 -27.89 4.05
C GLN A 72 24.72 -29.08 3.09
N PRO A 73 25.68 -29.09 2.15
CA PRO A 73 25.91 -30.27 1.35
C PRO A 73 26.39 -31.35 2.33
N SER A 74 25.66 -32.46 2.33
CA SER A 74 25.95 -33.68 3.09
C SER A 74 27.24 -34.33 2.59
N ILE A 75 28.40 -33.73 2.88
CA ILE A 75 29.70 -34.19 2.38
C ILE A 75 30.63 -34.75 3.46
N TRP A 76 30.08 -35.14 4.61
CA TRP A 76 30.82 -35.93 5.59
C TRP A 76 30.38 -37.40 5.54
N ARG A 77 30.70 -38.06 4.42
CA ARG A 77 30.77 -39.52 4.33
C ARG A 77 32.18 -39.92 3.91
#